data_AF-A0ABD6EDZ5-F1
#
_entry.id   AF-A0ABD6EDZ5-F1
#
_cell.length_a   1.000
_cell.length_b   1.000
_cell.length_c   1.000
_cell.angle_alpha   90.00
_cell.angle_beta   90.00
_cell.angle_gamma   90.00
#
_symmetry.space_group_name_H-M   'P 1'
#
loop_
_entity.id
_entity.type
_entity.pdbx_description
1 polymer ?
#
loop_
_entity_poly.entity_id
_entity_poly.type
_entity_poly.pdbx_seq_one_letter_code
_entity_poly.pdbx_strand_id
1 'polypeptide(L)'
;MRWSIYPEIEPKSTLLYDNVVIHSVVMDMMKPQRLAERKICDQLLNISTNFAEAFIYEACARMVMRNMSFDGGKMLIYKKGGSWCRDGWLVSSKWCPNDFFLHGWQIRSKTGHELYEKSLSSHTFNDSNCLPGNFLDAWQYNESFMDSCENIEAALKRYIDDNDENFRKAVLKVQNFAARHSYSGDFFSSAPAPWHETTVF
;
A
#
# COMPACT_ATOMS: atom_id res chain seq x y z
N MET A 1 11.39 8.55 18.60
CA MET A 1 10.07 8.54 17.93
C MET A 1 9.43 7.18 18.21
N ARG A 2 8.32 7.12 18.95
CA ARG A 2 7.66 5.86 19.30
C ARG A 2 6.46 5.67 18.36
N TRP A 3 6.67 4.99 17.24
CA TRP A 3 5.58 4.55 16.36
C TRP A 3 4.71 3.49 17.02
N SER A 4 5.26 2.81 18.03
CA SER A 4 4.65 1.74 18.81
C SER A 4 3.49 2.15 19.73
N ILE A 5 3.12 3.44 19.80
CA ILE A 5 1.95 3.93 20.57
C ILE A 5 0.72 4.18 19.70
N TYR A 6 0.85 4.15 18.36
CA TYR A 6 -0.30 4.22 17.46
C TYR A 6 -1.29 3.04 17.50
N PRO A 7 -0.97 1.84 18.03
CA PRO A 7 -1.97 0.81 18.27
C PRO A 7 -3.12 1.25 19.21
N GLU A 8 -2.93 2.32 19.99
CA GLU A 8 -4.02 2.88 20.82
C GLU A 8 -5.06 3.69 20.01
N ILE A 9 -4.78 3.96 18.74
CA ILE A 9 -5.69 4.60 17.76
C ILE A 9 -6.36 3.53 16.88
N GLU A 10 -6.36 2.27 17.31
CA GLU A 10 -7.02 1.19 16.57
C GLU A 10 -8.49 1.58 16.29
N PRO A 11 -8.87 1.72 15.02
CA PRO A 11 -10.27 1.95 14.70
C PRO A 11 -11.08 0.75 15.22
N LYS A 12 -12.33 1.00 15.62
CA LYS A 12 -13.21 0.04 16.33
C LYS A 12 -13.43 -1.31 15.62
N SER A 13 -12.95 -1.44 14.38
CA SER A 13 -12.99 -2.66 13.58
C SER A 13 -11.59 -3.27 13.48
N THR A 14 -11.45 -4.49 14.00
CA THR A 14 -10.27 -5.36 13.86
C THR A 14 -9.92 -5.74 12.42
N LEU A 15 -10.68 -5.25 11.43
CA LEU A 15 -10.47 -5.47 9.99
C LEU A 15 -9.55 -4.43 9.35
N LEU A 16 -9.23 -3.35 10.06
CA LEU A 16 -8.46 -2.23 9.51
C LEU A 16 -6.97 -2.42 9.85
N TYR A 17 -6.24 -3.03 8.91
CA TYR A 17 -4.83 -3.41 9.01
C TYR A 17 -3.86 -2.23 9.18
N ASP A 18 -2.59 -2.56 9.46
CA ASP A 18 -1.42 -1.70 9.61
C ASP A 18 -1.35 -0.55 8.59
N ASN A 19 -1.79 -0.78 7.35
CA ASN A 19 -1.86 0.23 6.29
C ASN A 19 -2.60 1.50 6.73
N VAL A 20 -3.74 1.35 7.39
CA VAL A 20 -4.58 2.48 7.85
C VAL A 20 -3.84 3.32 8.89
N VAL A 21 -3.21 2.65 9.85
CA VAL A 21 -2.42 3.25 10.92
C VAL A 21 -1.20 3.97 10.35
N ILE A 22 -0.46 3.31 9.46
CA ILE A 22 0.71 3.89 8.78
C ILE A 22 0.32 5.15 8.02
N HIS A 23 -0.77 5.14 7.25
CA HIS A 23 -1.26 6.34 6.57
C HIS A 23 -1.54 7.49 7.55
N SER A 24 -2.13 7.20 8.71
CA SER A 24 -2.43 8.20 9.74
C SER A 24 -1.14 8.82 10.29
N VAL A 25 -0.18 7.99 10.69
CA VAL A 25 1.09 8.48 11.25
C VAL A 25 1.86 9.30 10.23
N VAL A 26 1.92 8.82 8.99
CA VAL A 26 2.68 9.45 7.91
C VAL A 26 2.03 10.77 7.52
N MET A 27 0.69 10.87 7.49
CA MET A 27 -0.01 12.15 7.36
C MET A 27 0.35 13.12 8.48
N ASP A 28 0.30 12.67 9.74
CA ASP A 28 0.56 13.51 10.90
C ASP A 28 1.97 14.08 10.92
N MET A 29 2.94 13.24 10.57
CA MET A 29 4.34 13.61 10.54
C MET A 29 4.66 14.53 9.36
N MET A 30 4.06 14.29 8.19
CA MET A 30 4.51 14.93 6.95
C MET A 30 3.67 16.15 6.56
N LYS A 31 2.41 16.23 7.02
CA LYS A 31 1.50 17.35 6.73
C LYS A 31 0.88 17.93 8.01
N PRO A 32 1.69 18.25 9.07
CA PRO A 32 1.14 18.83 10.30
C PRO A 32 0.36 20.13 10.05
N GLN A 33 0.75 20.91 9.04
CA GLN A 33 0.08 22.13 8.62
C GLN A 33 -1.29 21.93 7.96
N ARG A 34 -1.62 20.72 7.49
CA ARG A 34 -2.91 20.37 6.84
C ARG A 34 -3.93 19.86 7.86
N LEU A 35 -4.07 20.55 9.00
CA LEU A 35 -4.91 20.08 10.10
C LEU A 35 -6.39 19.95 9.71
N ALA A 36 -6.90 20.87 8.88
CA ALA A 36 -8.29 20.85 8.47
C ALA A 36 -8.60 19.66 7.55
N GLU A 37 -7.71 19.37 6.59
CA GLU A 37 -7.83 18.24 5.68
C GLU A 37 -7.64 16.91 6.40
N ARG A 38 -6.66 16.80 7.30
CA ARG A 38 -6.44 15.59 8.10
C ARG A 38 -7.65 15.24 8.95
N LYS A 39 -8.29 16.24 9.59
CA LYS A 39 -9.53 16.03 10.36
C LYS A 39 -10.67 15.42 9.53
N ILE A 40 -10.77 15.77 8.23
CA ILE A 40 -11.75 15.14 7.33
C ILE A 40 -11.42 13.65 7.13
N CYS A 41 -10.14 13.31 6.93
CA CYS A 41 -9.72 11.93 6.82
C CYS A 41 -9.94 11.15 8.13
N ASP A 42 -9.65 11.74 9.29
CA ASP A 42 -9.87 11.10 10.59
C ASP A 42 -11.36 10.83 10.84
N GLN A 43 -12.25 11.72 10.40
CA GLN A 43 -13.70 11.50 10.46
C GLN A 43 -14.14 10.31 9.60
N LEU A 44 -13.58 10.18 8.39
CA LEU A 44 -13.81 9.02 7.52
C LEU A 44 -13.29 7.72 8.16
N LEU A 45 -12.12 7.76 8.79
CA LEU A 45 -11.56 6.62 9.51
C LEU A 45 -12.46 6.19 10.66
N ASN A 46 -12.95 7.14 11.47
CA ASN A 46 -13.78 6.85 12.65
C ASN A 46 -15.11 6.15 12.31
N ILE A 47 -15.62 6.33 11.10
CA ILE A 47 -16.84 5.66 10.63
C ILE A 47 -16.56 4.41 9.79
N SER A 48 -15.28 4.09 9.54
CA SER A 48 -14.89 2.95 8.73
C SER A 48 -15.00 1.65 9.55
N THR A 49 -15.69 0.67 8.98
CA THR A 49 -15.99 -0.62 9.60
C THR A 49 -15.55 -1.81 8.75
N ASN A 50 -15.29 -1.58 7.46
CA ASN A 50 -14.93 -2.60 6.48
C ASN A 50 -13.84 -2.11 5.51
N PHE A 51 -13.32 -3.03 4.68
CA PHE A 51 -12.27 -2.74 3.71
C PHE A 51 -12.62 -1.66 2.69
N ALA A 52 -13.87 -1.63 2.21
CA ALA A 52 -14.28 -0.64 1.23
C ALA A 52 -14.30 0.77 1.81
N GLU A 53 -14.66 0.92 3.08
CA GLU A 53 -14.59 2.18 3.82
C GLU A 53 -13.15 2.56 4.16
N ALA A 54 -12.33 1.59 4.57
CA ALA A 54 -10.88 1.78 4.76
C ALA A 54 -10.23 2.39 3.52
N PHE A 55 -10.57 1.87 2.34
CA PHE A 55 -10.04 2.36 1.07
C PHE A 55 -10.46 3.81 0.77
N ILE A 56 -11.63 4.26 1.25
CA ILE A 56 -12.05 5.67 1.14
C ILE A 56 -11.18 6.56 2.05
N TYR A 57 -10.91 6.10 3.28
CA TYR A 57 -9.97 6.78 4.16
C TYR A 57 -8.57 6.85 3.54
N GLU A 58 -8.03 5.73 3.03
CA GLU A 58 -6.74 5.70 2.36
C GLU A 58 -6.72 6.68 1.18
N ALA A 59 -7.81 6.76 0.42
CA ALA A 59 -7.92 7.75 -0.65
C ALA A 59 -7.82 9.19 -0.15
N CYS A 60 -8.50 9.52 0.95
CA CYS A 60 -8.39 10.82 1.61
C CYS A 60 -6.94 11.10 2.04
N ALA A 61 -6.32 10.12 2.70
CA ALA A 61 -4.96 10.25 3.21
C ALA A 61 -3.95 10.50 2.08
N ARG A 62 -4.10 9.78 0.97
CA ARG A 62 -3.30 9.94 -0.24
C ARG A 62 -3.51 11.30 -0.92
N MET A 63 -4.72 11.85 -0.90
CA MET A 63 -4.96 13.22 -1.38
C MET A 63 -4.17 14.23 -0.54
N VAL A 64 -4.20 14.12 0.79
CA VAL A 64 -3.44 14.97 1.73
C VAL A 64 -1.93 14.84 1.51
N MET A 65 -1.46 13.62 1.24
CA MET A 65 -0.04 13.29 1.05
C MET A 65 0.46 13.38 -0.40
N ARG A 66 -0.26 14.01 -1.32
CA ARG A 66 0.22 14.14 -2.71
C ARG A 66 1.55 14.93 -2.81
N ASN A 67 2.38 14.57 -3.81
CA ASN A 67 3.63 15.23 -4.19
C ASN A 67 4.71 15.25 -3.08
N MET A 68 5.27 14.10 -2.70
CA MET A 68 6.16 14.02 -1.53
C MET A 68 7.49 13.29 -1.76
N SER A 69 8.57 14.02 -1.46
CA SER A 69 9.81 13.51 -0.86
C SER A 69 9.96 14.17 0.53
N PHE A 70 10.54 13.48 1.52
CA PHE A 70 10.61 13.97 2.90
C PHE A 70 11.92 13.64 3.60
N ASP A 71 12.18 14.33 4.71
CA ASP A 71 13.40 14.22 5.52
C ASP A 71 14.67 14.41 4.67
N GLY A 72 14.67 15.47 3.85
CA GLY A 72 15.77 15.73 2.90
C GLY A 72 15.91 14.67 1.80
N GLY A 73 14.86 13.89 1.52
CA GLY A 73 14.88 12.78 0.56
C GLY A 73 15.06 11.40 1.21
N LYS A 74 15.13 11.30 2.54
CA LYS A 74 15.26 10.02 3.26
C LYS A 74 14.00 9.15 3.24
N MET A 75 12.83 9.73 2.97
CA MET A 75 11.64 8.96 2.64
C MET A 75 11.16 9.31 1.23
N LEU A 76 11.17 8.28 0.39
CA LEU A 76 10.66 8.30 -0.96
C LEU A 76 9.43 7.41 -1.02
N ILE A 77 8.39 7.93 -1.64
CA ILE A 77 7.24 7.13 -1.97
C ILE A 77 7.29 6.89 -3.47
N TYR A 78 7.17 5.62 -3.87
CA TYR A 78 7.24 5.23 -5.28
C TYR A 78 5.84 5.18 -5.90
N LYS A 79 5.79 5.41 -7.22
CA LYS A 79 4.59 5.09 -8.00
C LYS A 79 4.28 3.61 -7.87
N LYS A 80 3.00 3.25 -7.78
CA LYS A 80 2.58 1.85 -7.71
C LYS A 80 3.02 1.10 -8.98
N GLY A 81 3.53 -0.11 -8.81
CA GLY A 81 4.14 -0.90 -9.89
C GLY A 81 5.58 -0.50 -10.25
N GLY A 82 6.10 0.60 -9.71
CA GLY A 82 7.51 1.00 -9.86
C GLY A 82 8.40 0.61 -8.68
N SER A 83 7.88 -0.14 -7.71
CA SER A 83 8.61 -0.59 -6.52
C SER A 83 9.35 -1.89 -6.75
N TRP A 84 10.38 -2.13 -5.94
CA TRP A 84 11.20 -3.35 -5.98
C TRP A 84 10.56 -4.53 -5.23
N CYS A 85 9.37 -4.32 -4.67
CA CYS A 85 8.65 -5.32 -3.89
C CYS A 85 7.17 -5.26 -4.24
N ARG A 86 6.53 -6.42 -4.39
CA ARG A 86 5.08 -6.55 -4.64
C ARG A 86 4.49 -7.78 -3.98
N ASP A 87 3.20 -7.78 -3.73
CA ASP A 87 2.50 -8.96 -3.26
C ASP A 87 2.51 -10.08 -4.32
N GLY A 88 2.74 -11.32 -3.88
CA GLY A 88 2.69 -12.49 -4.75
C GLY A 88 1.31 -12.75 -5.35
N TRP A 89 0.24 -12.48 -4.59
CA TRP A 89 -1.14 -12.77 -5.00
C TRP A 89 -1.60 -11.97 -6.23
N LEU A 90 -1.01 -10.79 -6.48
CA LEU A 90 -1.34 -9.91 -7.61
C LEU A 90 -1.14 -10.59 -8.97
N VAL A 91 -0.30 -11.61 -9.06
CA VAL A 91 -0.09 -12.37 -10.31
C VAL A 91 -0.08 -13.87 -10.03
N SER A 92 -0.90 -14.30 -9.07
CA SER A 92 -1.05 -15.72 -8.72
C SER A 92 0.29 -16.40 -8.38
N SER A 93 1.13 -15.72 -7.59
CA SER A 93 2.43 -16.21 -7.14
C SER A 93 3.47 -16.39 -8.27
N LYS A 94 3.19 -15.90 -9.47
CA LYS A 94 4.18 -15.89 -10.55
C LYS A 94 5.23 -14.81 -10.33
N TRP A 95 6.39 -14.98 -10.94
CA TRP A 95 7.52 -14.06 -10.83
C TRP A 95 8.37 -14.03 -12.11
N CYS A 96 9.19 -13.01 -12.27
CA CYS A 96 10.21 -12.93 -13.32
C CYS A 96 11.53 -12.33 -12.77
N PRO A 97 12.65 -12.37 -13.52
CA PRO A 97 13.93 -11.85 -13.06
C PRO A 97 13.97 -10.36 -12.67
N ASN A 98 12.99 -9.55 -13.10
CA ASN A 98 12.87 -8.16 -12.68
C ASN A 98 12.21 -7.99 -11.30
N ASP A 99 11.58 -9.04 -10.75
CA ASP A 99 11.06 -9.01 -9.39
C ASP A 99 12.21 -9.15 -8.39
N PHE A 100 12.41 -8.13 -7.54
CA PHE A 100 13.44 -8.21 -6.49
C PHE A 100 12.95 -8.98 -5.26
N PHE A 101 11.74 -8.71 -4.77
CA PHE A 101 11.15 -9.42 -3.63
C PHE A 101 9.61 -9.54 -3.74
N LEU A 102 9.05 -10.71 -3.39
CA LEU A 102 7.61 -10.88 -3.27
C LEU A 102 7.16 -10.85 -1.80
N HIS A 103 6.28 -9.91 -1.46
CA HIS A 103 5.72 -9.73 -0.11
C HIS A 103 4.51 -10.66 0.15
N GLY A 104 4.14 -10.76 1.43
CA GLY A 104 2.92 -11.43 1.88
C GLY A 104 3.10 -12.89 2.27
N TRP A 105 4.33 -13.41 2.32
CA TRP A 105 4.58 -14.80 2.73
C TRP A 105 4.55 -14.97 4.25
N GLN A 106 3.66 -15.84 4.73
CA GLN A 106 3.50 -16.09 6.16
C GLN A 106 3.43 -17.60 6.40
N ILE A 107 4.11 -18.14 7.41
CA ILE A 107 4.13 -19.61 7.67
C ILE A 107 2.72 -20.22 7.78
N ARG A 108 1.71 -19.44 8.23
CA ARG A 108 0.31 -19.87 8.31
C ARG A 108 -0.35 -20.11 6.95
N SER A 109 0.20 -19.58 5.84
CA SER A 109 -0.29 -19.87 4.49
C SER A 109 0.03 -21.30 4.03
N LYS A 110 0.88 -22.05 4.75
CA LYS A 110 1.21 -23.48 4.50
C LYS A 110 0.00 -24.39 4.46
N THR A 111 -1.05 -24.04 5.19
CA THR A 111 -2.20 -24.91 5.45
C THR A 111 -3.52 -24.33 4.91
N GLY A 112 -3.49 -23.15 4.28
CA GLY A 112 -4.66 -22.48 3.74
C GLY A 112 -4.87 -22.73 2.25
N HIS A 113 -6.09 -22.52 1.77
CA HIS A 113 -6.50 -22.56 0.35
C HIS A 113 -5.84 -21.50 -0.55
N GLU A 114 -4.83 -20.82 -0.02
CA GLU A 114 -4.25 -19.61 -0.55
C GLU A 114 -2.87 -19.94 -1.11
N LEU A 115 -2.75 -19.87 -2.44
CA LEU A 115 -1.65 -20.35 -3.29
C LEU A 115 -0.31 -19.62 -3.11
N TYR A 116 -0.06 -18.97 -1.96
CA TYR A 116 0.96 -17.93 -1.79
C TYR A 116 2.39 -18.43 -1.63
N GLU A 117 2.58 -19.72 -1.35
CA GLU A 117 3.89 -20.28 -1.02
C GLU A 117 4.61 -20.96 -2.16
N LYS A 118 4.00 -21.03 -3.35
CA LYS A 118 4.60 -21.80 -4.44
C LYS A 118 5.75 -21.08 -5.15
N SER A 119 5.94 -19.79 -4.89
CA SER A 119 6.99 -18.98 -5.51
C SER A 119 8.37 -19.26 -4.94
N LEU A 120 8.49 -19.84 -3.73
CA LEU A 120 9.76 -20.21 -3.12
C LEU A 120 9.93 -21.73 -3.11
N SER A 121 11.12 -22.21 -3.41
CA SER A 121 11.50 -23.62 -3.33
C SER A 121 11.97 -24.01 -1.92
N SER A 122 12.38 -23.05 -1.09
CA SER A 122 12.81 -23.25 0.30
C SER A 122 12.27 -22.17 1.24
N HIS A 123 11.99 -22.56 2.48
CA HIS A 123 11.58 -21.66 3.57
C HIS A 123 12.65 -21.55 4.66
N THR A 124 13.82 -22.15 4.43
CA THR A 124 14.95 -22.10 5.37
C THR A 124 15.85 -20.95 4.98
N PHE A 125 15.89 -19.92 5.82
CA PHE A 125 16.79 -18.80 5.64
C PHE A 125 18.15 -19.11 6.25
N ASN A 126 19.21 -18.88 5.48
CA ASN A 126 20.59 -18.93 5.97
C ASN A 126 21.12 -17.50 6.03
N ASP A 127 21.33 -16.98 7.24
CA ASP A 127 21.82 -15.61 7.45
C ASP A 127 23.17 -15.36 6.77
N SER A 128 23.97 -16.41 6.56
CA SER A 128 25.23 -16.32 5.82
C SER A 128 25.04 -15.89 4.36
N ASN A 129 23.86 -16.16 3.77
CA ASN A 129 23.52 -15.75 2.42
C ASN A 129 23.18 -14.26 2.34
N CYS A 130 22.86 -13.60 3.46
CA CYS A 130 22.59 -12.16 3.48
C CYS A 130 23.85 -11.29 3.32
N LEU A 131 25.04 -11.91 3.22
CA LEU A 131 26.29 -11.21 2.98
C LEU A 131 26.38 -10.68 1.53
N PRO A 132 27.12 -9.58 1.30
CA PRO A 132 27.32 -9.03 -0.04
C PRO A 132 27.84 -10.10 -1.01
N GLY A 133 27.19 -10.20 -2.19
CA GLY A 133 27.53 -11.17 -3.23
C GLY A 133 26.64 -12.42 -3.27
N ASN A 134 26.06 -12.84 -2.13
CA ASN A 134 25.25 -14.07 -2.05
C ASN A 134 23.77 -13.81 -1.72
N PHE A 135 23.35 -12.55 -1.61
CA PHE A 135 21.99 -12.19 -1.17
C PHE A 135 20.88 -12.70 -2.09
N LEU A 136 21.18 -13.01 -3.36
CA LEU A 136 20.22 -13.65 -4.27
C LEU A 136 19.96 -15.10 -3.87
N ASP A 137 20.94 -15.79 -3.28
CA ASP A 137 20.80 -17.17 -2.79
C ASP A 137 19.95 -17.25 -1.51
N ALA A 138 19.66 -16.10 -0.88
CA ALA A 138 18.71 -16.02 0.22
C ALA A 138 17.25 -16.20 -0.25
N TRP A 139 16.99 -15.98 -1.55
CA TRP A 139 15.66 -16.07 -2.16
C TRP A 139 15.63 -17.17 -3.21
N GLN A 140 15.45 -18.41 -2.75
CA GLN A 140 15.34 -19.55 -3.64
C GLN A 140 13.94 -19.60 -4.24
N TYR A 141 13.75 -18.90 -5.36
CA TYR A 141 12.48 -18.93 -6.07
C TYR A 141 12.27 -20.27 -6.80
N ASN A 142 11.02 -20.68 -6.89
CA ASN A 142 10.60 -21.86 -7.62
C ASN A 142 10.38 -21.51 -9.10
N GLU A 143 11.25 -22.02 -9.97
CA GLU A 143 11.23 -21.75 -11.41
C GLU A 143 9.94 -22.21 -12.11
N SER A 144 9.18 -23.16 -11.54
CA SER A 144 7.88 -23.56 -12.10
C SER A 144 6.80 -22.46 -12.01
N PHE A 145 7.06 -21.40 -11.24
CA PHE A 145 6.22 -20.20 -11.14
C PHE A 145 6.81 -19.02 -11.92
N MET A 146 7.92 -19.22 -12.64
CA MET A 146 8.49 -18.18 -13.48
C MET A 146 7.59 -17.94 -14.71
N ASP A 147 7.39 -16.68 -15.05
CA ASP A 147 6.73 -16.22 -16.28
C ASP A 147 7.60 -15.16 -16.97
N SER A 148 7.25 -14.76 -18.18
CA SER A 148 7.93 -13.65 -18.87
C SER A 148 7.66 -12.34 -18.14
N CYS A 149 8.65 -11.45 -18.09
CA CYS A 149 8.47 -10.15 -17.44
C CYS A 149 7.36 -9.33 -18.12
N GLU A 150 7.18 -9.45 -19.43
CA GLU A 150 6.09 -8.79 -20.15
C GLU A 150 4.72 -9.27 -19.68
N ASN A 151 4.55 -10.57 -19.41
CA ASN A 151 3.31 -11.13 -18.89
C ASN A 151 3.02 -10.66 -17.46
N ILE A 152 4.06 -10.62 -16.61
CA ILE A 152 3.97 -10.12 -15.24
C ILE A 152 3.59 -8.63 -15.26
N GLU A 153 4.29 -7.81 -16.03
CA GLU A 153 4.03 -6.37 -16.17
C GLU A 153 2.62 -6.11 -16.72
N ALA A 154 2.17 -6.85 -17.73
CA ALA A 154 0.82 -6.72 -18.27
C ALA A 154 -0.26 -7.11 -17.23
N ALA A 155 0.00 -8.11 -16.39
CA ALA A 155 -0.91 -8.50 -15.32
C ALA A 155 -0.96 -7.42 -14.22
N LEU A 156 0.20 -6.94 -13.77
CA LEU A 156 0.29 -5.85 -12.79
C LEU A 156 -0.40 -4.58 -13.30
N LYS A 157 -0.24 -4.26 -14.59
CA LYS A 157 -0.90 -3.11 -15.20
C LYS A 157 -2.43 -3.18 -15.06
N ARG A 158 -3.04 -4.35 -15.27
CA ARG A 158 -4.49 -4.51 -15.09
C ARG A 158 -4.93 -4.20 -13.66
N TYR A 159 -4.20 -4.72 -12.67
CA TYR A 159 -4.47 -4.41 -11.27
C TYR A 159 -4.32 -2.93 -10.96
N ILE A 160 -3.30 -2.29 -11.52
CA ILE A 160 -3.07 -0.85 -11.35
C ILE A 160 -4.23 -0.06 -11.95
N ASP A 161 -4.65 -0.38 -13.18
CA ASP A 161 -5.75 0.30 -13.88
C ASP A 161 -7.10 0.14 -13.14
N ASP A 162 -7.37 -1.06 -12.60
CA ASP A 162 -8.58 -1.32 -11.81
C ASP A 162 -8.58 -0.54 -10.48
N ASN A 163 -7.42 -0.46 -9.80
CA ASN A 163 -7.28 0.31 -8.58
C ASN A 163 -7.32 1.83 -8.82
N ASP A 164 -6.83 2.29 -9.98
CA ASP A 164 -6.99 3.66 -10.48
C ASP A 164 -8.47 4.07 -10.54
N GLU A 165 -9.31 3.20 -11.08
CA GLU A 165 -10.75 3.46 -11.18
C GLU A 165 -11.43 3.44 -9.81
N ASN A 166 -11.11 2.47 -8.97
CA ASN A 166 -11.63 2.40 -7.60
C ASN A 166 -11.22 3.63 -6.78
N PHE A 167 -10.01 4.10 -6.95
CA PHE A 167 -9.50 5.30 -6.29
C PHE A 167 -10.24 6.55 -6.73
N ARG A 168 -10.51 6.72 -8.03
CA ARG A 168 -11.32 7.85 -8.51
C ARG A 168 -12.70 7.85 -7.86
N LYS A 169 -13.35 6.69 -7.77
CA LYS A 169 -14.63 6.54 -7.05
C LYS A 169 -14.49 6.88 -5.56
N ALA A 170 -13.42 6.46 -4.92
CA ALA A 170 -13.15 6.77 -3.52
C ALA A 170 -12.94 8.28 -3.30
N VAL A 171 -12.19 8.95 -4.18
CA VAL A 171 -12.00 10.41 -4.13
C VAL A 171 -13.32 11.16 -4.25
N LEU A 172 -14.21 10.75 -5.17
CA LEU A 172 -15.55 11.34 -5.27
C LEU A 172 -16.34 11.20 -3.95
N LYS A 173 -16.20 10.07 -3.26
CA LYS A 173 -16.81 9.88 -1.93
C LYS A 173 -16.19 10.80 -0.89
N VAL A 174 -14.87 10.99 -0.89
CA VAL A 174 -14.17 11.95 -0.01
C VAL A 174 -14.68 13.38 -0.25
N GLN A 175 -14.77 13.80 -1.51
CA GLN A 175 -15.25 15.13 -1.90
C GLN A 175 -16.68 15.38 -1.41
N ASN A 176 -17.58 14.42 -1.65
CA ASN A 176 -18.96 14.49 -1.19
C ASN A 176 -19.05 14.52 0.34
N PHE A 177 -18.21 13.75 1.03
CA PHE A 177 -18.14 13.77 2.48
C PHE A 177 -17.69 15.12 3.02
N ALA A 178 -16.60 15.68 2.47
CA ALA A 178 -16.06 16.98 2.86
C ALA A 178 -17.09 18.11 2.66
N ALA A 179 -17.81 18.10 1.53
CA ALA A 179 -18.85 19.09 1.24
C ALA A 179 -19.99 19.07 2.26
N ARG A 180 -20.45 17.88 2.70
CA ARG A 180 -21.51 17.74 3.71
C ARG A 180 -21.06 18.18 5.11
N HIS A 181 -19.79 18.02 5.42
CA HIS A 181 -19.23 18.39 6.73
C HIS A 181 -18.71 19.84 6.75
N SER A 182 -19.21 20.69 5.83
CA SER A 182 -18.91 22.12 5.77
C SER A 182 -17.42 22.43 5.70
N TYR A 183 -16.62 21.56 5.08
CA TYR A 183 -15.24 21.90 4.75
C TYR A 183 -15.24 23.09 3.78
N SER A 184 -14.68 24.21 4.22
CA SER A 184 -14.71 25.49 3.49
C SER A 184 -13.55 25.68 2.50
N GLY A 185 -12.62 24.73 2.43
CA GLY A 185 -11.47 24.79 1.52
C GLY A 185 -11.76 24.17 0.15
N ASP A 186 -10.90 24.48 -0.82
CA ASP A 186 -10.94 23.94 -2.18
C ASP A 186 -10.06 22.68 -2.37
N PHE A 187 -9.36 22.27 -1.32
CA PHE A 187 -8.34 21.22 -1.40
C PHE A 187 -8.85 19.92 -2.02
N PHE A 188 -10.01 19.47 -1.58
CA PHE A 188 -10.62 18.24 -2.07
C PHE A 188 -11.27 18.44 -3.45
N SER A 189 -11.58 19.67 -3.87
CA SER A 189 -12.25 19.98 -5.13
C SER A 189 -11.37 19.82 -6.37
N SER A 190 -10.05 19.73 -6.20
CA SER A 190 -9.12 19.45 -7.30
C SER A 190 -9.35 18.07 -7.91
N ALA A 191 -9.23 17.95 -9.23
CA ALA A 191 -9.29 16.66 -9.92
C ALA A 191 -8.27 15.68 -9.32
N PRO A 192 -8.65 14.41 -9.06
CA PRO A 192 -7.72 13.42 -8.53
C PRO A 192 -6.61 13.13 -9.54
N ALA A 193 -5.37 13.11 -9.05
CA ALA A 193 -4.32 12.39 -9.75
C ALA A 193 -4.67 10.88 -9.75
N PRO A 194 -4.29 10.12 -10.78
CA PRO A 194 -4.45 8.67 -10.82
C PRO A 194 -3.92 7.94 -9.56
N TRP A 195 -4.44 6.75 -9.26
CA TRP A 195 -4.01 5.96 -8.11
C TRP A 195 -2.52 5.61 -8.21
N HIS A 196 -2.00 5.29 -9.40
CA HIS A 196 -0.59 4.98 -9.59
C HIS A 196 0.34 6.20 -9.46
N GLU A 197 -0.20 7.40 -9.61
CA GLU A 197 0.55 8.66 -9.41
C GLU A 197 0.45 9.17 -7.98
N THR A 198 -0.55 8.74 -7.24
CA THR A 198 -0.70 9.03 -5.81
C THR A 198 0.17 8.07 -5.03
N THR A 199 0.95 8.62 -4.12
CA THR A 199 2.16 7.96 -3.63
C THR A 199 1.93 7.57 -2.18
N VAL A 200 1.62 6.29 -1.87
CA VAL A 200 1.71 5.70 -0.50
C VAL A 200 1.87 4.16 -0.56
N PHE A 201 2.61 3.61 0.42
CA PHE A 201 2.96 2.20 0.73
C PHE A 201 2.24 1.14 -0.10
#